data_AF-A0A538JU19-F1
#
_entry.id   AF-A0A538JU19-F1
#
_cell.length_a   1.000
_cell.length_b   1.000
_cell.length_c   1.000
_cell.angle_alpha   90.00
_cell.angle_beta   90.00
_cell.angle_gamma   90.00
#
_symmetry.space_group_name_H-M   'P 1'
#
loop_
_entity.id
_entity.type
_entity.pdbx_description
1 polymer ?
#
loop_
_entity_poly.entity_id
_entity_poly.type
_entity_poly.pdbx_seq_one_letter_code
_entity_poly.pdbx_strand_id
1 'polypeptide(L)'
;MLDEAERPAVRDERRPSSREREMSGPAAWPSDLRPKRVHLVAPELPDWRRTYVPTPSRSIRCERRTSRSMTLRLTAQMHVVVDENSRQTTERWAMDLLPTMEKVLDRAGTVVDGVEPSELGNATPCTEWTVRDVINHVVGGATMFAECVEQGSVQDDRLGQLMGGDNLGDDYKGAFHVASDRARAAFSGQGALEKMVKLPFGEMPAGVALNIAVMDVMTHALDIAKATGQTVDDDELLETALTIGRQLITADFRKPGVFDAEQPAPPNASTADKLLAFAGRKV
;
A
#
# COMPACT_ATOMS: atom_id res chain seq x y z
N MET A 1 -15.04 37.51 70.01
CA MET A 1 -16.42 36.98 70.09
C MET A 1 -17.25 37.87 69.17
N LEU A 2 -17.63 37.30 68.01
CA LEU A 2 -18.59 37.76 66.99
C LEU A 2 -18.13 38.96 66.14
N ASP A 3 -17.60 38.79 64.93
CA ASP A 3 -18.09 38.19 63.66
C ASP A 3 -18.89 39.15 62.75
N GLU A 4 -18.22 39.53 61.65
CA GLU A 4 -18.58 39.35 60.22
C GLU A 4 -20.00 39.70 59.73
N ALA A 5 -20.23 40.28 58.55
CA ALA A 5 -19.45 40.24 57.32
C ALA A 5 -19.70 41.47 56.42
N GLU A 6 -18.64 41.86 55.72
CA GLU A 6 -18.56 42.91 54.71
C GLU A 6 -19.12 42.48 53.33
N ARG A 7 -19.67 43.46 52.60
CA ARG A 7 -19.56 43.55 51.13
C ARG A 7 -19.35 45.02 50.76
N PRO A 8 -18.26 45.42 50.08
CA PRO A 8 -18.18 46.75 49.52
C PRO A 8 -18.37 46.79 48.00
N ALA A 9 -18.77 47.99 47.60
CA ALA A 9 -19.30 48.40 46.33
C ALA A 9 -18.28 48.50 45.20
N VAL A 10 -18.85 48.42 44.00
CA VAL A 10 -18.35 48.77 42.68
C VAL A 10 -17.65 50.14 42.67
N ARG A 11 -16.49 50.23 42.00
CA ARG A 11 -15.90 51.50 41.56
C ARG A 11 -15.85 51.59 40.03
N ASP A 12 -16.33 52.75 39.60
CA ASP A 12 -16.25 53.42 38.29
C ASP A 12 -14.79 53.57 37.80
N GLU A 13 -14.56 53.50 36.49
CA GLU A 13 -13.79 54.51 35.73
C GLU A 13 -13.68 54.21 34.21
N ARG A 14 -14.47 54.98 33.45
CA ARG A 14 -14.25 55.64 32.14
C ARG A 14 -13.04 55.24 31.23
N ARG A 15 -13.37 54.92 29.96
CA ARG A 15 -12.55 55.08 28.72
C ARG A 15 -12.36 56.59 28.36
N PRO A 16 -11.49 57.06 27.42
CA PRO A 16 -10.79 56.37 26.29
C PRO A 16 -9.36 56.88 25.93
N SER A 17 -8.64 56.22 25.00
CA SER A 17 -8.24 56.79 23.69
C SER A 17 -7.22 55.92 22.94
N SER A 18 -7.38 55.91 21.62
CA SER A 18 -6.54 55.30 20.59
C SER A 18 -5.20 56.02 20.43
N ARG A 19 -4.09 55.30 20.53
CA ARG A 19 -2.83 55.60 19.86
C ARG A 19 -2.20 54.32 19.33
N GLU A 20 -1.66 54.46 18.12
CA GLU A 20 -1.10 53.41 17.28
C GLU A 20 -0.08 52.54 18.02
N ARG A 21 -0.16 51.24 17.79
CA ARG A 21 0.96 50.33 17.99
C ARG A 21 1.15 49.56 16.70
N GLU A 22 2.15 49.99 15.93
CA GLU A 22 2.69 49.28 14.79
C GLU A 22 3.01 47.85 15.21
N MET A 23 2.33 46.88 14.60
CA MET A 23 2.73 45.48 14.65
C MET A 23 3.74 45.26 13.54
N SER A 24 5.02 45.21 13.91
CA SER A 24 6.08 44.65 13.08
C SER A 24 5.71 43.20 12.74
N GLY A 25 5.53 42.92 11.45
CA GLY A 25 5.36 41.56 10.94
C GLY A 25 6.62 40.72 11.13
N PRO A 26 6.50 39.38 11.19
CA PRO A 26 7.65 38.50 11.36
C PRO A 26 8.58 38.53 10.14
N ALA A 27 9.87 38.40 10.45
CA ALA A 27 11.03 38.60 9.59
C ALA A 27 10.99 37.82 8.26
N ALA A 28 11.43 38.50 7.20
CA ALA A 28 11.72 37.91 5.89
C ALA A 28 12.89 36.93 5.98
N TRP A 29 12.71 35.76 5.34
CA TRP A 29 13.75 34.74 5.19
C TRP A 29 14.82 35.15 4.16
N PRO A 30 16.07 34.68 4.28
CA PRO A 30 17.13 34.94 3.30
C PRO A 30 16.76 34.44 1.90
N SER A 31 17.09 35.23 0.88
CA SER A 31 16.75 35.03 -0.54
C SER A 31 17.45 33.87 -1.26
N ASP A 32 18.21 33.05 -0.53
CA ASP A 32 19.23 32.12 -1.03
C ASP A 32 18.74 30.67 -1.09
N LEU A 33 17.49 30.38 -0.67
CA LEU A 33 16.87 29.05 -0.70
C LEU A 33 15.84 28.84 -1.82
N ARG A 34 15.95 29.56 -2.96
CA ARG A 34 15.12 29.24 -4.13
C ARG A 34 15.66 27.97 -4.81
N PRO A 35 14.88 26.89 -4.97
CA PRO A 35 15.31 25.76 -5.78
C PRO A 35 15.49 26.20 -7.23
N LYS A 36 16.62 25.80 -7.84
CA LYS A 36 16.90 26.04 -9.25
C LYS A 36 15.81 25.36 -10.09
N ARG A 37 15.21 26.11 -11.03
CA ARG A 37 14.31 25.57 -12.05
C ARG A 37 15.03 24.45 -12.82
N VAL A 38 14.60 23.21 -12.61
CA VAL A 38 14.96 22.09 -13.49
C VAL A 38 13.94 22.09 -14.62
N HIS A 39 14.40 22.41 -15.84
CA HIS A 39 13.60 22.21 -17.04
C HIS A 39 13.53 20.70 -17.32
N LEU A 40 12.40 20.07 -16.99
CA LEU A 40 12.11 18.72 -17.45
C LEU A 40 11.67 18.80 -18.92
N VAL A 41 12.55 18.33 -19.80
CA VAL A 41 12.21 17.99 -21.18
C VAL A 41 11.58 16.60 -21.15
N ALA A 42 10.32 16.48 -21.57
CA ALA A 42 9.65 15.19 -21.70
C ALA A 42 10.27 14.39 -22.86
N PRO A 43 10.70 13.12 -22.67
CA PRO A 43 11.08 12.27 -23.78
C PRO A 43 9.82 11.74 -24.48
N GLU A 44 9.82 11.76 -25.81
CA GLU A 44 8.80 11.14 -26.64
C GLU A 44 8.77 9.62 -26.42
N LEU A 45 7.57 9.07 -26.18
CA LEU A 45 7.35 7.62 -26.00
C LEU A 45 7.29 6.90 -27.37
N PRO A 46 7.88 5.70 -27.54
CA PRO A 46 7.85 4.97 -28.81
C PRO A 46 6.47 4.39 -29.15
N ASP A 47 6.05 4.55 -30.42
CA ASP A 47 4.86 3.92 -31.02
C ASP A 47 5.10 2.42 -31.26
N TRP A 48 4.42 1.57 -30.48
CA TRP A 48 4.62 0.12 -30.44
C TRP A 48 3.96 -0.65 -31.59
N ARG A 49 3.33 0.01 -32.57
CA ARG A 49 2.57 -0.67 -33.65
C ARG A 49 3.39 -1.39 -34.73
N ARG A 50 4.71 -1.48 -34.61
CA ARG A 50 5.56 -2.22 -35.56
C ARG A 50 6.63 -3.02 -34.84
N THR A 51 6.38 -4.31 -34.60
CA THR A 51 7.22 -5.43 -35.09
C THR A 51 6.77 -6.76 -34.47
N TYR A 52 6.03 -7.55 -35.24
CA TYR A 52 6.10 -9.01 -35.12
C TYR A 52 6.03 -9.62 -36.52
N VAL A 53 7.06 -10.40 -36.87
CA VAL A 53 7.14 -11.23 -38.09
C VAL A 53 7.12 -12.67 -37.61
N PRO A 54 6.10 -13.49 -37.95
CA PRO A 54 6.10 -14.90 -37.59
C PRO A 54 6.99 -15.71 -38.56
N THR A 55 7.91 -16.50 -38.02
CA THR A 55 8.66 -17.53 -38.75
C THR A 55 7.78 -18.77 -39.06
N PRO A 56 7.95 -19.44 -40.21
CA PRO A 56 7.05 -20.50 -40.66
C PRO A 56 7.39 -21.87 -40.06
N SER A 57 6.38 -22.58 -39.54
CA SER A 57 6.47 -24.00 -39.18
C SER A 57 6.28 -24.89 -40.41
N ARG A 58 7.11 -25.93 -40.49
CA ARG A 58 7.21 -26.92 -41.59
C ARG A 58 5.87 -27.59 -41.91
N SER A 59 5.60 -27.73 -43.21
CA SER A 59 4.43 -28.39 -43.79
C SER A 59 4.47 -29.91 -43.64
N ILE A 60 3.41 -30.51 -43.11
CA ILE A 60 3.01 -31.88 -43.45
C ILE A 60 2.02 -31.80 -44.61
N ARG A 61 2.34 -32.53 -45.67
CA ARG A 61 1.53 -32.68 -46.89
C ARG A 61 0.42 -33.71 -46.63
N CYS A 62 -0.83 -33.34 -46.88
CA CYS A 62 -1.87 -34.30 -47.28
C CYS A 62 -2.89 -33.59 -48.20
N GLU A 63 -3.44 -34.36 -49.13
CA GLU A 63 -4.01 -33.93 -50.41
C GLU A 63 -5.46 -33.40 -50.38
N ARG A 64 -5.83 -32.84 -51.52
CA ARG A 64 -7.02 -32.05 -51.87
C ARG A 64 -8.36 -32.78 -51.65
N ARG A 65 -9.38 -32.06 -51.15
CA ARG A 65 -10.74 -32.06 -51.74
C ARG A 65 -11.54 -30.81 -51.36
N THR A 66 -12.52 -30.53 -52.19
CA THR A 66 -13.12 -29.23 -52.55
C THR A 66 -14.18 -28.66 -51.60
N SER A 67 -14.20 -27.32 -51.53
CA SER A 67 -15.36 -26.41 -51.44
C SER A 67 -16.32 -26.50 -50.25
N ARG A 68 -16.25 -25.49 -49.37
CA ARG A 68 -17.36 -24.55 -49.08
C ARG A 68 -16.86 -23.46 -48.12
N SER A 69 -17.12 -22.20 -48.48
CA SER A 69 -16.85 -21.02 -47.67
C SER A 69 -17.68 -21.06 -46.38
N MET A 70 -17.03 -21.02 -45.24
CA MET A 70 -17.66 -20.87 -43.93
C MET A 70 -16.86 -19.83 -43.16
N THR A 71 -17.50 -18.69 -42.89
CA THR A 71 -16.94 -17.55 -42.17
C THR A 71 -16.56 -17.98 -40.75
N LEU A 72 -15.27 -18.17 -40.47
CA LEU A 72 -14.78 -18.43 -39.11
C LEU A 72 -14.73 -17.10 -38.34
N ARG A 73 -15.65 -16.92 -37.40
CA ARG A 73 -15.42 -16.03 -36.24
C ARG A 73 -14.43 -16.77 -35.33
N LEU A 74 -13.19 -16.29 -35.23
CA LEU A 74 -12.30 -16.71 -34.14
C LEU A 74 -12.74 -15.98 -32.86
N THR A 75 -13.59 -16.63 -32.07
CA THR A 75 -13.55 -16.43 -30.61
C THR A 75 -12.50 -17.41 -30.09
N ALA A 76 -11.31 -16.90 -29.76
CA ALA A 76 -10.35 -17.66 -28.99
C ALA A 76 -10.88 -17.78 -27.55
N GLN A 77 -11.70 -18.80 -27.30
CA GLN A 77 -11.96 -19.26 -25.94
C GLN A 77 -10.71 -19.98 -25.45
N MET A 78 -10.08 -19.39 -24.44
CA MET A 78 -9.03 -20.06 -23.67
C MET A 78 -9.70 -21.18 -22.86
N HIS A 79 -9.72 -22.39 -23.42
CA HIS A 79 -10.08 -23.57 -22.65
C HIS A 79 -8.89 -23.91 -21.75
N VAL A 80 -8.99 -23.49 -20.50
CA VAL A 80 -8.22 -24.10 -19.42
C VAL A 80 -8.75 -25.52 -19.27
N VAL A 81 -7.95 -26.52 -19.64
CA VAL A 81 -8.22 -27.91 -19.25
C VAL A 81 -7.95 -27.99 -17.76
N VAL A 82 -9.03 -27.97 -16.97
CA VAL A 82 -8.96 -28.13 -15.52
C VAL A 82 -8.92 -29.62 -15.23
N ASP A 83 -7.73 -30.15 -14.98
CA ASP A 83 -7.53 -31.50 -14.45
C ASP A 83 -8.14 -31.58 -13.04
N GLU A 84 -8.78 -32.69 -12.69
CA GLU A 84 -9.51 -32.85 -11.43
C GLU A 84 -8.57 -32.78 -10.19
N ASN A 85 -7.28 -33.11 -10.39
CA ASN A 85 -6.21 -32.97 -9.39
C ASN A 85 -5.66 -31.52 -9.32
N SER A 86 -5.73 -30.78 -10.43
CA SER A 86 -5.45 -29.33 -10.47
C SER A 86 -6.53 -28.50 -9.79
N ARG A 87 -7.78 -28.98 -9.82
CA ARG A 87 -8.91 -28.36 -9.13
C ARG A 87 -8.71 -28.35 -7.61
N GLN A 88 -8.33 -29.48 -7.02
CA GLN A 88 -8.04 -29.58 -5.58
C GLN A 88 -6.81 -28.77 -5.15
N THR A 89 -5.78 -28.64 -5.97
CA THR A 89 -4.61 -27.79 -5.65
C THR A 89 -4.94 -26.31 -5.78
N THR A 90 -5.77 -25.94 -6.75
CA THR A 90 -6.27 -24.59 -6.93
C THR A 90 -7.37 -24.20 -5.91
N GLU A 91 -8.11 -25.16 -5.34
CA GLU A 91 -9.04 -24.99 -4.22
C GLU A 91 -8.33 -24.99 -2.86
N ARG A 92 -7.23 -25.74 -2.71
CA ARG A 92 -6.39 -25.74 -1.51
C ARG A 92 -5.50 -24.49 -1.40
N TRP A 93 -5.32 -23.78 -2.51
CA TRP A 93 -4.62 -22.49 -2.62
C TRP A 93 -5.52 -21.35 -3.07
N ALA A 94 -6.82 -21.60 -3.20
CA ALA A 94 -7.82 -20.56 -3.00
C ALA A 94 -7.72 -20.22 -1.52
N MET A 95 -6.71 -19.41 -1.19
CA MET A 95 -6.52 -18.93 0.15
C MET A 95 -7.86 -18.40 0.64
N ASP A 96 -8.17 -18.71 1.88
CA ASP A 96 -9.19 -17.97 2.59
C ASP A 96 -8.65 -16.54 2.77
N LEU A 97 -8.77 -15.74 1.69
CA LEU A 97 -8.16 -14.41 1.55
C LEU A 97 -8.66 -13.46 2.61
N LEU A 98 -9.96 -13.56 2.94
CA LEU A 98 -10.58 -12.76 3.97
C LEU A 98 -10.05 -13.16 5.36
N PRO A 99 -10.08 -14.44 5.79
CA PRO A 99 -9.42 -14.84 7.04
C PRO A 99 -7.92 -14.50 7.11
N THR A 100 -7.21 -14.57 5.98
CA THR A 100 -5.78 -14.19 5.94
C THR A 100 -5.60 -12.69 6.14
N MET A 101 -6.40 -11.86 5.45
CA MET A 101 -6.42 -10.41 5.64
C MET A 101 -6.72 -10.05 7.09
N GLU A 102 -7.74 -10.67 7.71
CA GLU A 102 -8.08 -10.43 9.11
C GLU A 102 -6.88 -10.69 10.03
N LYS A 103 -6.23 -11.86 9.89
CA LYS A 103 -5.02 -12.20 10.67
C LYS A 103 -3.89 -11.20 10.45
N VAL A 104 -3.64 -10.78 9.21
CA VAL A 104 -2.58 -9.80 8.90
C VAL A 104 -2.87 -8.45 9.56
N LEU A 105 -4.10 -7.94 9.44
CA LEU A 105 -4.48 -6.66 10.02
C LEU A 105 -4.44 -6.71 11.56
N ASP A 106 -4.82 -7.83 12.17
CA ASP A 106 -4.72 -8.03 13.63
C ASP A 106 -3.27 -8.07 14.11
N ARG A 107 -2.38 -8.75 13.37
CA ARG A 107 -0.95 -8.82 13.69
C ARG A 107 -0.28 -7.47 13.53
N ALA A 108 -0.51 -6.79 12.41
CA ALA A 108 0.01 -5.45 12.18
C ALA A 108 -0.56 -4.45 13.22
N GLY A 109 -1.83 -4.55 13.57
CA GLY A 109 -2.46 -3.75 14.63
C GLY A 109 -1.80 -3.95 15.99
N THR A 110 -1.52 -5.21 16.36
CA THR A 110 -0.77 -5.51 17.60
C THR A 110 0.59 -4.82 17.63
N VAL A 111 1.32 -4.84 16.52
CA VAL A 111 2.64 -4.19 16.42
C VAL A 111 2.50 -2.67 16.53
N VAL A 112 1.54 -2.06 15.82
CA VAL A 112 1.27 -0.61 15.86
C VAL A 112 0.84 -0.16 17.26
N ASP A 113 0.00 -0.94 17.93
CA ASP A 113 -0.44 -0.68 19.29
C ASP A 113 0.71 -0.76 20.31
N GLY A 114 1.72 -1.58 20.03
CA GLY A 114 2.94 -1.69 20.82
C GLY A 114 3.97 -0.56 20.61
N VAL A 115 3.81 0.27 19.57
CA VAL A 115 4.73 1.40 19.32
C VAL A 115 4.49 2.50 20.35
N GLU A 116 5.57 2.93 21.00
CA GLU A 116 5.57 4.10 21.89
C GLU A 116 5.81 5.41 21.11
N PRO A 117 5.27 6.56 21.55
CA PRO A 117 5.45 7.83 20.83
C PRO A 117 6.91 8.23 20.60
N SER A 118 7.81 7.87 21.52
CA SER A 118 9.25 8.14 21.39
C SER A 118 9.94 7.32 20.29
N GLU A 119 9.32 6.24 19.81
CA GLU A 119 9.87 5.33 18.81
C GLU A 119 9.45 5.69 17.39
N LEU A 120 8.46 6.59 17.23
CA LEU A 120 7.95 7.02 15.92
C LEU A 120 9.05 7.56 14.99
N GLY A 121 10.11 8.14 15.55
CA GLY A 121 11.26 8.64 14.81
C GLY A 121 12.37 7.62 14.55
N ASN A 122 12.24 6.38 15.03
CA ASN A 122 13.26 5.34 14.84
C ASN A 122 13.38 5.00 13.35
N ALA A 123 14.62 4.82 12.88
CA ALA A 123 14.89 4.33 11.53
C ALA A 123 14.44 2.87 11.39
N THR A 124 13.85 2.53 10.24
CA THR A 124 13.39 1.16 9.95
C THR A 124 14.30 0.45 8.94
N PRO A 125 14.16 -0.88 8.77
CA PRO A 125 14.82 -1.60 7.68
C PRO A 125 14.36 -1.14 6.28
N CYS A 126 13.18 -0.53 6.17
CA CYS A 126 12.76 0.18 4.98
C CYS A 126 13.55 1.50 4.89
N THR A 127 14.54 1.53 4.01
CA THR A 127 15.50 2.63 3.93
C THR A 127 14.79 3.98 3.78
N GLU A 128 15.30 5.00 4.50
CA GLU A 128 14.76 6.37 4.53
C GLU A 128 13.42 6.55 5.24
N TRP A 129 12.78 5.47 5.72
CA TRP A 129 11.51 5.54 6.45
C TRP A 129 11.69 5.36 7.94
N THR A 130 11.08 6.28 8.70
CA THR A 130 10.89 6.14 10.14
C THR A 130 9.70 5.22 10.44
N VAL A 131 9.53 4.82 11.70
CA VAL A 131 8.34 4.07 12.14
C VAL A 131 7.06 4.81 11.78
N ARG A 132 7.01 6.15 11.97
CA ARG A 132 5.85 6.97 11.57
C ARG A 132 5.59 6.88 10.07
N ASP A 133 6.63 6.92 9.24
CA ASP A 133 6.47 6.86 7.79
C ASP A 133 5.91 5.51 7.35
N VAL A 134 6.39 4.41 7.93
CA VAL A 134 5.86 3.06 7.66
C VAL A 134 4.38 2.95 8.06
N ILE A 135 4.00 3.42 9.26
CA ILE A 135 2.60 3.40 9.69
C ILE A 135 1.75 4.27 8.75
N ASN A 136 2.23 5.47 8.38
CA ASN A 136 1.52 6.37 7.47
C ASN A 136 1.29 5.73 6.09
N HIS A 137 2.30 5.02 5.59
CA HIS A 137 2.19 4.28 4.33
C HIS A 137 1.12 3.18 4.40
N VAL A 138 1.14 2.36 5.45
CA VAL A 138 0.15 1.28 5.62
C VAL A 138 -1.27 1.83 5.74
N VAL A 139 -1.46 2.93 6.48
CA VAL A 139 -2.76 3.61 6.60
C VAL A 139 -3.25 4.16 5.26
N GLY A 140 -2.37 4.86 4.54
CA GLY A 140 -2.67 5.39 3.21
C GLY A 140 -3.01 4.29 2.22
N GLY A 141 -2.22 3.20 2.23
CA GLY A 141 -2.43 2.01 1.42
C GLY A 141 -3.77 1.34 1.71
N ALA A 142 -4.05 0.97 2.96
CA ALA A 142 -5.31 0.33 3.36
C ALA A 142 -6.54 1.17 2.95
N THR A 143 -6.46 2.48 3.12
CA THR A 143 -7.51 3.42 2.68
C THR A 143 -7.65 3.43 1.16
N MET A 144 -6.55 3.46 0.41
CA MET A 144 -6.54 3.43 -1.05
C MET A 144 -7.13 2.13 -1.61
N PHE A 145 -6.74 0.97 -1.07
CA PHE A 145 -7.29 -0.31 -1.48
C PHE A 145 -8.79 -0.39 -1.21
N ALA A 146 -9.25 0.06 -0.03
CA ALA A 146 -10.67 0.10 0.28
C ALA A 146 -11.46 1.00 -0.70
N GLU A 147 -10.97 2.23 -0.95
CA GLU A 147 -11.58 3.15 -1.92
C GLU A 147 -11.64 2.55 -3.33
N CYS A 148 -10.60 1.83 -3.76
CA CYS A 148 -10.59 1.14 -5.04
C CYS A 148 -11.65 0.02 -5.10
N VAL A 149 -11.85 -0.75 -4.04
CA VAL A 149 -12.88 -1.80 -4.00
C VAL A 149 -14.30 -1.20 -4.01
N GLU A 150 -14.47 -0.07 -3.33
CA GLU A 150 -15.73 0.68 -3.26
C GLU A 150 -16.09 1.33 -4.60
N GLN A 151 -15.10 1.92 -5.29
CA GLN A 151 -15.33 2.88 -6.39
C GLN A 151 -14.72 2.43 -7.73
N GLY A 152 -13.97 1.33 -7.75
CA GLY A 152 -13.21 0.82 -8.90
C GLY A 152 -11.83 1.48 -9.10
N SER A 153 -11.64 2.70 -8.61
CA SER A 153 -10.35 3.43 -8.68
C SER A 153 -10.33 4.61 -7.72
N VAL A 154 -9.13 5.15 -7.46
CA VAL A 154 -8.93 6.41 -6.75
C VAL A 154 -8.46 7.49 -7.74
N GLN A 155 -8.94 8.73 -7.59
CA GLN A 155 -8.51 9.87 -8.41
C GLN A 155 -7.06 10.27 -8.10
N ASP A 156 -6.35 10.85 -9.08
CA ASP A 156 -4.91 11.14 -8.96
C ASP A 156 -4.57 12.08 -7.79
N ASP A 157 -5.42 13.07 -7.50
CA ASP A 157 -5.26 14.00 -6.38
C ASP A 157 -5.40 13.29 -5.03
N ARG A 158 -6.42 12.44 -4.91
CA ARG A 158 -6.66 11.61 -3.73
C ARG A 158 -5.54 10.59 -3.53
N LEU A 159 -5.05 9.99 -4.62
CA LEU A 159 -3.91 9.08 -4.57
C LEU A 159 -2.64 9.81 -4.07
N GLY A 160 -2.38 11.02 -4.58
CA GLY A 160 -1.27 11.85 -4.11
C GLY A 160 -1.37 12.17 -2.63
N GLN A 161 -2.57 12.46 -2.12
CA GLN A 161 -2.82 12.66 -0.69
C GLN A 161 -2.54 11.38 0.11
N LEU A 162 -3.06 10.22 -0.31
CA LEU A 162 -2.90 8.97 0.42
C LEU A 162 -1.44 8.49 0.47
N MET A 163 -0.69 8.71 -0.60
CA MET A 163 0.70 8.22 -0.71
C MET A 163 1.76 9.20 -0.20
N GLY A 164 1.45 10.50 -0.11
CA GLY A 164 2.43 11.53 0.27
C GLY A 164 1.96 12.52 1.33
N GLY A 165 0.70 12.42 1.78
CA GLY A 165 0.13 13.24 2.85
C GLY A 165 0.27 12.60 4.23
N ASP A 166 -0.11 13.36 5.25
CA ASP A 166 -0.28 12.86 6.61
C ASP A 166 -1.67 12.22 6.76
N ASN A 167 -1.68 10.90 6.86
CA ASN A 167 -2.88 10.08 7.08
C ASN A 167 -3.09 9.73 8.57
N LEU A 168 -2.12 10.05 9.44
CA LEU A 168 -2.13 9.65 10.85
C LEU A 168 -2.69 10.74 11.76
N GLY A 169 -2.34 12.00 11.47
CA GLY A 169 -2.58 13.10 12.41
C GLY A 169 -1.89 12.83 13.75
N ASP A 170 -2.58 13.17 14.85
CA ASP A 170 -2.06 13.02 16.21
C ASP A 170 -2.24 11.61 16.80
N ASP A 171 -3.18 10.81 16.27
CA ASP A 171 -3.52 9.47 16.76
C ASP A 171 -3.24 8.40 15.70
N TYR A 172 -1.97 8.01 15.60
CA TYR A 172 -1.52 7.01 14.62
C TYR A 172 -2.12 5.62 14.85
N LYS A 173 -2.43 5.25 16.11
CA LYS A 173 -3.06 3.96 16.44
C LYS A 173 -4.51 3.96 15.97
N GLY A 174 -5.27 5.00 16.32
CA GLY A 174 -6.64 5.16 15.86
C GLY A 174 -6.75 5.24 14.34
N ALA A 175 -5.86 5.98 13.68
CA ALA A 175 -5.81 6.07 12.22
C ALA A 175 -5.58 4.70 11.56
N PHE A 176 -4.68 3.88 12.12
CA PHE A 176 -4.47 2.50 11.68
C PHE A 176 -5.74 1.67 11.77
N HIS A 177 -6.37 1.61 12.94
CA HIS A 177 -7.58 0.79 13.14
C HIS A 177 -8.74 1.23 12.24
N VAL A 178 -8.95 2.53 12.07
CA VAL A 178 -9.98 3.06 11.15
C VAL A 178 -9.72 2.63 9.71
N ALA A 179 -8.48 2.71 9.23
CA ALA A 179 -8.14 2.29 7.87
C ALA A 179 -8.26 0.77 7.69
N SER A 180 -7.83 -0.02 8.69
CA SER A 180 -7.98 -1.46 8.70
C SER A 180 -9.45 -1.89 8.67
N ASP A 181 -10.31 -1.29 9.50
CA ASP A 181 -11.73 -1.61 9.54
C ASP A 181 -12.45 -1.26 8.23
N ARG A 182 -12.06 -0.14 7.59
CA ARG A 182 -12.57 0.20 6.27
C ARG A 182 -12.16 -0.85 5.24
N ALA A 183 -10.90 -1.29 5.24
CA ALA A 183 -10.43 -2.34 4.34
C ALA A 183 -11.19 -3.66 4.57
N ARG A 184 -11.36 -4.08 5.83
CA ARG A 184 -12.15 -5.27 6.20
C ARG A 184 -13.56 -5.20 5.63
N ALA A 185 -14.24 -4.08 5.83
CA ALA A 185 -15.60 -3.86 5.33
C ALA A 185 -15.68 -3.89 3.80
N ALA A 186 -14.73 -3.25 3.12
CA ALA A 186 -14.72 -3.18 1.66
C ALA A 186 -14.50 -4.57 1.02
N PHE A 187 -13.49 -5.32 1.49
CA PHE A 187 -13.16 -6.64 0.94
C PHE A 187 -14.15 -7.73 1.33
N SER A 188 -14.83 -7.61 2.47
CA SER A 188 -15.86 -8.58 2.90
C SER A 188 -17.22 -8.40 2.21
N GLY A 189 -17.37 -7.40 1.35
CA GLY A 189 -18.59 -7.19 0.57
C GLY A 189 -18.87 -8.35 -0.39
N GLN A 190 -20.15 -8.67 -0.60
CA GLN A 190 -20.53 -9.72 -1.55
C GLN A 190 -20.01 -9.41 -2.96
N GLY A 191 -19.27 -10.35 -3.55
CA GLY A 191 -18.67 -10.19 -4.88
C GLY A 191 -17.51 -9.19 -4.94
N ALA A 192 -16.98 -8.74 -3.79
CA ALA A 192 -15.94 -7.72 -3.75
C ALA A 192 -14.64 -8.21 -4.39
N LEU A 193 -14.23 -9.45 -4.13
CA LEU A 193 -12.97 -10.02 -4.60
C LEU A 193 -12.91 -10.16 -6.13
N GLU A 194 -14.05 -10.30 -6.78
CA GLU A 194 -14.18 -10.43 -8.24
C GLU A 194 -14.20 -9.08 -8.96
N LYS A 195 -14.41 -7.96 -8.26
CA LYS A 195 -14.43 -6.63 -8.88
C LYS A 195 -13.06 -6.28 -9.45
N MET A 196 -13.06 -5.72 -10.65
CA MET A 196 -11.86 -5.10 -11.20
C MET A 196 -11.58 -3.78 -10.49
N VAL A 197 -10.34 -3.60 -10.05
CA VAL A 197 -9.85 -2.38 -9.42
C VAL A 197 -8.64 -1.86 -10.17
N LYS A 198 -8.56 -0.54 -10.34
CA LYS A 198 -7.42 0.14 -10.97
C LYS A 198 -6.54 0.76 -9.90
N LEU A 199 -5.36 0.18 -9.72
CA LEU A 199 -4.31 0.60 -8.79
C LEU A 199 -3.20 1.33 -9.56
N PRO A 200 -2.31 2.07 -8.86
CA PRO A 200 -1.21 2.81 -9.50
C PRO A 200 -0.26 1.91 -10.31
N PHE A 201 -0.23 0.62 -9.99
CA PHE A 201 0.64 -0.37 -10.63
C PHE A 201 -0.11 -1.33 -11.58
N GLY A 202 -1.42 -1.15 -11.80
CA GLY A 202 -2.17 -1.94 -12.77
C GLY A 202 -3.65 -2.13 -12.44
N GLU A 203 -4.39 -2.66 -13.41
CA GLU A 203 -5.80 -3.05 -13.24
C GLU A 203 -5.90 -4.57 -13.05
N MET A 204 -6.60 -5.02 -12.01
CA MET A 204 -6.69 -6.44 -11.63
C MET A 204 -7.94 -6.72 -10.78
N PRO A 205 -8.36 -7.99 -10.60
CA PRO A 205 -9.39 -8.33 -9.62
C PRO A 205 -8.97 -7.97 -8.19
N ALA A 206 -9.91 -7.52 -7.37
CA ALA A 206 -9.65 -7.10 -5.98
C ALA A 206 -9.04 -8.22 -5.13
N GLY A 207 -9.37 -9.49 -5.37
CA GLY A 207 -8.72 -10.61 -4.68
C GLY A 207 -7.22 -10.74 -4.98
N VAL A 208 -6.80 -10.38 -6.19
CA VAL A 208 -5.36 -10.32 -6.54
C VAL A 208 -4.71 -9.13 -5.85
N ALA A 209 -5.38 -7.97 -5.86
CA ALA A 209 -4.94 -6.78 -5.13
C ALA A 209 -4.79 -7.04 -3.62
N LEU A 210 -5.70 -7.80 -3.02
CA LEU A 210 -5.69 -8.15 -1.61
C LEU A 210 -4.47 -9.00 -1.23
N ASN A 211 -4.06 -9.93 -2.09
CA ASN A 211 -2.83 -10.69 -1.88
C ASN A 211 -1.59 -9.77 -1.81
N ILE A 212 -1.51 -8.78 -2.71
CA ILE A 212 -0.44 -7.79 -2.68
C ILE A 212 -0.45 -7.04 -1.35
N ALA A 213 -1.63 -6.56 -0.91
CA ALA A 213 -1.78 -5.87 0.36
C ALA A 213 -1.41 -6.74 1.57
N VAL A 214 -1.77 -8.02 1.58
CA VAL A 214 -1.42 -8.98 2.65
C VAL A 214 0.10 -9.09 2.81
N MET A 215 0.83 -9.23 1.71
CA MET A 215 2.29 -9.33 1.74
C MET A 215 2.95 -8.01 2.16
N ASP A 216 2.44 -6.89 1.64
CA ASP A 216 2.92 -5.54 1.94
C ASP A 216 2.77 -5.21 3.44
N VAL A 217 1.57 -5.36 3.99
CA VAL A 217 1.27 -5.07 5.39
C VAL A 217 2.09 -5.96 6.32
N MET A 218 2.27 -7.25 6.03
CA MET A 218 3.12 -8.10 6.87
C MET A 218 4.59 -7.74 6.80
N THR A 219 5.10 -7.36 5.63
CA THR A 219 6.48 -6.86 5.48
C THR A 219 6.68 -5.61 6.33
N HIS A 220 5.74 -4.68 6.30
CA HIS A 220 5.82 -3.44 7.07
C HIS A 220 5.57 -3.62 8.58
N ALA A 221 4.78 -4.61 8.98
CA ALA A 221 4.70 -5.01 10.39
C ALA A 221 6.07 -5.48 10.90
N LEU A 222 6.85 -6.22 10.10
CA LEU A 222 8.22 -6.59 10.46
C LEU A 222 9.18 -5.40 10.47
N ASP A 223 9.04 -4.44 9.53
CA ASP A 223 9.83 -3.22 9.52
C ASP A 223 9.66 -2.43 10.83
N ILE A 224 8.40 -2.27 11.29
CA ILE A 224 8.08 -1.62 12.57
C ILE A 224 8.61 -2.45 13.74
N ALA A 225 8.30 -3.75 13.77
CA ALA A 225 8.69 -4.60 14.90
C ALA A 225 10.21 -4.59 15.13
N LYS A 226 11.01 -4.66 14.06
CA LYS A 226 12.47 -4.61 14.14
C LYS A 226 12.98 -3.24 14.63
N ALA A 227 12.31 -2.15 14.26
CA ALA A 227 12.68 -0.79 14.66
C ALA A 227 12.29 -0.44 16.12
N THR A 228 11.34 -1.16 16.71
CA THR A 228 10.86 -0.96 18.08
C THR A 228 11.19 -2.12 19.01
N GLY A 229 12.03 -3.07 18.58
CA GLY A 229 12.41 -4.24 19.39
C GLY A 229 11.27 -5.21 19.71
N GLN A 230 10.17 -5.18 18.94
CA GLN A 230 9.06 -6.13 19.04
C GLN A 230 9.33 -7.38 18.20
N THR A 231 8.53 -8.43 18.40
CA THR A 231 8.55 -9.66 17.60
C THR A 231 7.18 -9.93 16.98
N VAL A 232 7.18 -10.59 15.82
CA VAL A 232 5.96 -11.09 15.16
C VAL A 232 6.08 -12.61 15.09
N ASP A 233 5.43 -13.28 16.04
CA ASP A 233 5.55 -14.74 16.23
C ASP A 233 4.41 -15.49 15.51
N ASP A 234 4.43 -15.47 14.17
CA ASP A 234 3.42 -16.12 13.32
C ASP A 234 4.06 -16.65 12.01
N ASP A 235 4.92 -17.66 12.15
CA ASP A 235 5.70 -18.22 11.02
C ASP A 235 4.84 -18.69 9.85
N GLU A 236 3.63 -19.20 10.12
CA GLU A 236 2.69 -19.63 9.08
C GLU A 236 2.19 -18.45 8.25
N LEU A 237 1.82 -17.34 8.92
CA LEU A 237 1.38 -16.12 8.24
C LEU A 237 2.54 -15.45 7.48
N LEU A 238 3.74 -15.48 8.04
CA LEU A 238 4.94 -14.96 7.38
C LEU A 238 5.32 -15.78 6.13
N GLU A 239 5.24 -17.11 6.19
CA GLU A 239 5.49 -17.98 5.02
C GLU A 239 4.39 -17.80 3.96
N THR A 240 3.15 -17.56 4.41
CA THR A 240 2.03 -17.21 3.52
C THR A 240 2.32 -15.92 2.76
N ALA A 241 2.69 -14.84 3.46
CA ALA A 241 3.07 -13.56 2.86
C ALA A 241 4.26 -13.71 1.88
N LEU A 242 5.29 -14.47 2.26
CA LEU A 242 6.45 -14.75 1.39
C LEU A 242 6.05 -15.52 0.13
N THR A 243 5.18 -16.52 0.26
CA THR A 243 4.68 -17.31 -0.88
C THR A 243 3.90 -16.42 -1.86
N ILE A 244 3.01 -15.57 -1.36
CA ILE A 244 2.30 -14.59 -2.17
C ILE A 244 3.29 -13.67 -2.90
N GLY A 245 4.27 -13.14 -2.17
CA GLY A 245 5.30 -12.26 -2.72
C GLY A 245 6.01 -12.91 -3.91
N ARG A 246 6.49 -14.15 -3.75
CA ARG A 246 7.17 -14.91 -4.80
C ARG A 246 6.29 -15.18 -6.03
N GLN A 247 4.98 -15.28 -5.85
CA GLN A 247 4.05 -15.52 -6.95
C GLN A 247 3.70 -14.24 -7.72
N LEU A 248 3.57 -13.11 -7.04
CA LEU A 248 3.03 -11.87 -7.62
C LEU A 248 4.08 -10.80 -7.93
N ILE A 249 5.16 -10.71 -7.14
CA ILE A 249 6.17 -9.66 -7.31
C ILE A 249 7.23 -10.13 -8.31
N THR A 250 6.93 -9.88 -9.58
CA THR A 250 7.86 -10.10 -10.70
C THR A 250 8.87 -8.95 -10.82
N ALA A 251 9.80 -9.06 -11.78
CA ALA A 251 10.78 -8.01 -12.07
C ALA A 251 10.12 -6.64 -12.38
N ASP A 252 8.91 -6.63 -12.96
CA ASP A 252 8.20 -5.39 -13.32
C ASP A 252 7.70 -4.61 -12.09
N PHE A 253 7.52 -5.28 -10.96
CA PHE A 253 7.18 -4.65 -9.69
C PHE A 253 8.41 -4.10 -8.94
N ARG A 254 9.61 -4.58 -9.27
CA ARG A 254 10.87 -4.16 -8.63
C ARG A 254 11.45 -2.90 -9.26
N LYS A 255 10.77 -1.78 -9.02
CA LYS A 255 11.12 -0.43 -9.50
C LYS A 255 11.18 0.56 -8.33
N PRO A 256 11.93 1.66 -8.47
CA PRO A 256 12.04 2.67 -7.41
C PRO A 256 10.67 3.13 -6.91
N GLY A 257 10.50 3.11 -5.58
CA GLY A 257 9.27 3.51 -4.91
C GLY A 257 8.13 2.47 -4.91
N VAL A 258 8.39 1.22 -5.34
CA VAL A 258 7.42 0.11 -5.22
C VAL A 258 8.03 -1.08 -4.48
N PHE A 259 8.95 -1.82 -5.11
CA PHE A 259 9.77 -2.83 -4.45
C PHE A 259 11.22 -2.64 -4.84
N ASP A 260 12.12 -2.70 -3.86
CA ASP A 260 13.55 -2.73 -4.12
C ASP A 260 13.99 -4.09 -4.69
N ALA A 261 15.23 -4.15 -5.16
CA ALA A 261 15.83 -5.41 -5.57
C ALA A 261 15.93 -6.38 -4.39
N GLU A 262 15.55 -7.63 -4.61
CA GLU A 262 15.69 -8.71 -3.62
C GLU A 262 17.11 -8.77 -3.08
N GLN A 263 17.23 -8.88 -1.76
CA GLN A 263 18.51 -9.03 -1.08
C GLN A 263 18.76 -10.49 -0.73
N PRO A 264 20.04 -10.92 -0.63
CA PRO A 264 20.34 -12.26 -0.14
C PRO A 264 19.95 -12.41 1.33
N ALA A 265 19.25 -13.49 1.66
CA ALA A 265 19.04 -13.93 3.03
C ALA A 265 20.11 -14.96 3.44
N PRO A 266 20.61 -14.95 4.69
CA PRO A 266 21.47 -16.02 5.21
C PRO A 266 20.84 -17.42 5.07
N PRO A 267 21.62 -18.51 4.90
CA PRO A 267 21.07 -19.86 4.72
C PRO A 267 20.14 -20.33 5.85
N ASN A 268 20.38 -19.84 7.08
CA ASN A 268 19.59 -20.17 8.27
C ASN A 268 18.69 -19.01 8.72
N ALA A 269 18.35 -18.08 7.81
CA ALA A 269 17.49 -16.94 8.09
C ALA A 269 16.09 -17.40 8.56
N SER A 270 15.55 -16.66 9.53
CA SER A 270 14.16 -16.79 9.96
C SER A 270 13.19 -16.52 8.79
N THR A 271 11.93 -16.95 8.92
CA THR A 271 10.91 -16.63 7.91
C THR A 271 10.69 -15.13 7.78
N ALA A 272 10.76 -14.40 8.90
CA ALA A 272 10.72 -12.95 8.93
C ALA A 272 11.87 -12.32 8.12
N ASP A 273 13.11 -12.77 8.34
CA ASP A 273 14.27 -12.25 7.61
C ASP A 273 14.20 -12.60 6.12
N LYS A 274 13.67 -13.78 5.76
CA LYS A 274 13.45 -14.15 4.35
C LYS A 274 12.42 -13.25 3.68
N LEU A 275 11.33 -12.89 4.38
CA LEU A 275 10.32 -11.96 3.86
C LEU A 275 10.90 -10.56 3.68
N LEU A 276 11.62 -10.05 4.68
CA LEU A 276 12.31 -8.75 4.59
C LEU A 276 13.34 -8.72 3.46
N ALA A 277 14.17 -9.76 3.34
CA ALA A 277 15.14 -9.88 2.24
C ALA A 277 14.46 -9.94 0.87
N PHE A 278 13.37 -10.69 0.75
CA PHE A 278 12.54 -10.74 -0.44
C PHE A 278 12.01 -9.33 -0.80
N ALA A 279 11.57 -8.56 0.18
CA ALA A 279 11.12 -7.17 0.00
C ALA A 279 12.26 -6.15 -0.20
N GLY A 280 13.52 -6.61 -0.27
CA GLY A 280 14.69 -5.79 -0.59
C GLY A 280 15.41 -5.18 0.62
N ARG A 281 15.07 -5.60 1.84
CA ARG A 281 15.75 -5.15 3.06
C ARG A 281 17.02 -5.95 3.28
N LYS A 282 18.03 -5.32 3.88
CA LYS A 282 19.23 -6.02 4.36
C LYS A 282 18.92 -6.68 5.69
N VAL A 283 19.20 -7.97 5.81
CA VAL A 283 18.93 -8.80 6.99
C VAL A 283 20.18 -9.48 7.51
#